data_AF-A0A317I2C5-F1
#
_entry.id   AF-A0A317I2C5-F1
#
_cell.length_a   1.000
_cell.length_b   1.000
_cell.length_c   1.000
_cell.angle_alpha   90.00
_cell.angle_beta   90.00
_cell.angle_gamma   90.00
#
_symmetry.space_group_name_H-M   'P 1'
#
loop_
_entity.id
_entity.type
_entity.pdbx_description
1 polymer ?
#
loop_
_entity_poly.entity_id
_entity_poly.type
_entity_poly.pdbx_seq_one_letter_code
_entity_poly.pdbx_strand_id
1 'polypeptide(L)'
;MFGEDYNPNSRRRIIFYYTLSLCAVIVLMDVFSSWRTRPLEETITVDANRTKPVAIAPIQTPTELPTADRDIETAGDRIAAAVIYLKRKQNEPALNALEQASAATQRALARNPDKGVIREQLQATNQQLETVKDLIRSGRIGTATIALKEVDQKLEAVSY
;
A
#
# COMPACT_ATOMS: atom_id res chain seq x y z
N MET A 1 -24.56 -45.72 -27.94
CA MET A 1 -23.44 -45.55 -26.99
C MET A 1 -23.80 -44.41 -26.06
N PHE A 2 -23.85 -44.72 -24.75
CA PHE A 2 -23.88 -43.84 -23.57
C PHE A 2 -25.03 -42.85 -23.43
N GLY A 3 -26.13 -43.33 -22.83
CA GLY A 3 -26.98 -42.49 -21.99
C GLY A 3 -26.23 -42.18 -20.70
N GLU A 4 -25.95 -40.91 -20.46
CA GLU A 4 -25.39 -40.46 -19.19
C GLU A 4 -26.49 -40.49 -18.14
N ASP A 5 -26.38 -41.44 -17.21
CA ASP A 5 -27.18 -41.51 -16.00
C ASP A 5 -26.99 -40.22 -15.19
N TYR A 6 -27.94 -39.28 -15.34
CA TYR A 6 -27.99 -38.04 -14.60
C TYR A 6 -28.27 -38.32 -13.12
N ASN A 7 -27.22 -38.39 -12.31
CA ASN A 7 -27.32 -38.62 -10.87
C ASN A 7 -27.44 -37.28 -10.10
N PRO A 8 -28.63 -36.91 -9.58
CA PRO A 8 -28.86 -35.63 -8.90
C PRO A 8 -28.06 -35.49 -7.59
N ASN A 9 -27.52 -36.59 -7.07
CA ASN A 9 -26.66 -36.57 -5.88
C ASN A 9 -25.26 -36.01 -6.18
N SER A 10 -24.81 -36.00 -7.44
CA SER A 10 -23.51 -35.45 -7.83
C SER A 10 -23.48 -33.93 -7.68
N ARG A 11 -24.53 -33.23 -8.12
CA ARG A 11 -24.65 -31.76 -8.00
C ARG A 11 -24.67 -31.30 -6.55
N ARG A 12 -25.38 -32.02 -5.67
CA ARG A 12 -25.44 -31.72 -4.23
C ARG A 12 -24.07 -31.88 -3.57
N ARG A 13 -23.30 -32.90 -3.94
CA ARG A 13 -21.93 -33.11 -3.46
C ARG A 13 -20.99 -31.99 -3.91
N ILE A 14 -21.07 -31.58 -5.17
CA ILE A 14 -20.26 -30.49 -5.72
C ILE A 14 -20.53 -29.18 -4.98
N ILE A 15 -21.81 -28.82 -4.81
CA ILE A 15 -22.19 -27.61 -4.06
C ILE A 15 -21.68 -27.69 -2.62
N PHE A 16 -21.82 -28.85 -1.97
CA PHE A 16 -21.33 -29.07 -0.61
C PHE A 16 -19.80 -28.88 -0.51
N TYR A 17 -19.02 -29.40 -1.45
CA TYR A 17 -17.56 -29.21 -1.48
C TYR A 17 -17.18 -27.75 -1.70
N TYR A 18 -17.87 -27.02 -2.58
CA TYR A 18 -17.64 -25.58 -2.77
C TYR A 18 -17.97 -24.78 -1.51
N THR A 19 -19.09 -25.07 -0.84
CA THR A 19 -19.45 -24.39 0.41
C THR A 19 -18.46 -24.70 1.53
N LEU A 20 -18.00 -25.95 1.63
CA LEU A 20 -17.04 -26.36 2.66
C LEU A 20 -15.65 -25.76 2.40
N SER A 21 -15.23 -25.68 1.14
CA SER A 21 -14.01 -25.01 0.73
C SER A 21 -14.06 -23.49 0.99
N LEU A 22 -15.19 -22.85 0.68
CA LEU A 22 -15.40 -21.42 0.95
C LEU A 22 -15.32 -21.12 2.45
N CYS A 23 -15.97 -21.92 3.29
CA CYS A 23 -15.91 -21.78 4.74
C CYS A 23 -14.49 -21.98 5.29
N ALA A 24 -13.74 -22.95 4.77
CA ALA A 24 -12.36 -23.18 5.20
C ALA A 24 -11.44 -21.98 4.92
N VAL A 25 -11.62 -21.30 3.78
CA VAL A 25 -10.84 -20.11 3.42
C VAL A 25 -11.17 -18.92 4.31
N ILE A 26 -12.44 -18.75 4.69
CA ILE A 26 -12.88 -17.67 5.59
C ILE A 26 -12.29 -17.87 6.99
N VAL A 27 -12.36 -19.09 7.54
CA VAL A 27 -11.78 -19.40 8.87
C VAL A 27 -10.26 -19.20 8.88
N LEU A 28 -9.57 -19.55 7.79
CA LEU A 28 -8.14 -19.27 7.65
C LEU A 28 -7.82 -17.78 7.65
N MET A 29 -8.62 -16.95 6.97
CA MET A 29 -8.44 -15.49 6.95
C MET A 29 -8.62 -14.86 8.34
N ASP A 30 -9.60 -15.30 9.13
CA ASP A 30 -9.82 -14.78 10.48
C ASP A 30 -8.71 -15.15 11.46
N VAL A 31 -8.18 -16.39 11.37
CA VAL A 31 -7.05 -16.82 12.21
C VAL A 31 -5.77 -16.04 11.87
N PHE A 32 -5.51 -15.76 10.58
CA PHE A 32 -4.35 -14.96 10.18
C PHE A 32 -4.49 -13.46 10.54
N SER A 33 -5.71 -12.93 10.57
CA SER A 33 -5.98 -11.56 11.03
C SER A 33 -5.71 -11.39 12.53
N SER A 34 -6.13 -12.38 13.34
CA SER A 34 -5.96 -12.33 14.80
C SER A 34 -4.51 -12.44 15.29
N TRP A 35 -3.55 -12.84 14.43
CA TRP A 35 -2.12 -12.90 14.79
C TRP A 35 -1.37 -11.58 14.57
N ARG A 36 -1.95 -10.60 13.86
CA ARG A 36 -1.32 -9.29 13.62
C ARG A 36 -1.69 -8.20 14.62
N THR A 37 -2.64 -8.46 15.51
CA THR A 37 -3.05 -7.53 16.57
C THR A 37 -2.47 -7.96 17.92
N ARG A 38 -1.14 -8.13 17.99
CA ARG A 38 -0.45 -8.06 19.28
C ARG A 38 -0.03 -6.61 19.48
N PRO A 39 -0.66 -5.83 20.38
CA PRO A 39 -0.05 -4.60 20.82
C PRO A 39 1.31 -4.97 21.41
N LEU A 40 2.38 -4.33 20.95
CA LEU A 40 3.66 -4.36 21.66
C LEU A 40 3.41 -3.68 23.02
N GLU A 41 3.05 -4.46 24.03
CA GLU A 41 3.21 -4.03 25.41
C GLU A 41 4.70 -4.12 25.72
N GLU A 42 5.39 -3.00 25.51
CA GLU A 42 6.78 -2.84 25.92
C GLU A 42 6.81 -2.85 27.46
N THR A 43 7.00 -4.04 28.04
CA THR A 43 7.20 -4.21 29.47
C THR A 43 8.55 -3.59 29.85
N ILE A 44 8.52 -2.39 30.42
CA ILE A 44 9.68 -1.77 31.05
C ILE A 44 10.02 -2.59 32.31
N THR A 45 11.02 -3.46 32.22
CA THR A 45 11.63 -4.09 33.39
C THR A 45 12.48 -3.05 34.11
N VAL A 46 11.86 -2.35 35.07
CA VAL A 46 12.61 -1.54 36.04
C VAL A 46 13.36 -2.51 36.96
N ASP A 47 14.67 -2.62 36.75
CA ASP A 47 15.59 -3.27 37.67
C ASP A 47 15.49 -2.58 39.04
N ALA A 48 14.96 -3.29 40.03
CA ALA A 48 14.69 -2.78 41.37
C ALA A 48 15.96 -2.54 42.21
N ASN A 49 17.17 -2.72 41.67
CA ASN A 49 18.40 -2.71 42.46
C ASN A 49 19.34 -1.52 42.22
N ARG A 50 18.86 -0.37 41.70
CA ARG A 50 19.67 0.86 41.66
C ARG A 50 19.01 2.03 42.37
N THR A 51 19.30 2.08 43.67
CA THR A 51 19.14 3.21 44.58
C THR A 51 19.95 4.44 44.13
N LYS A 52 19.55 5.13 43.05
CA LYS A 52 19.88 6.55 42.80
C LYS A 52 18.78 7.16 41.91
N PRO A 53 18.05 8.20 42.35
CA PRO A 53 17.15 8.92 41.46
C PRO A 53 18.00 9.68 40.43
N VAL A 54 18.05 9.16 39.20
CA VAL A 54 18.52 9.94 38.05
C VAL A 54 17.45 10.97 37.78
N ALA A 55 17.81 12.26 37.88
CA ALA A 55 16.93 13.34 37.47
C ALA A 55 16.70 13.21 35.96
N ILE A 56 15.53 12.66 35.59
CA ILE A 56 15.06 12.62 34.22
C ILE A 56 14.63 14.06 33.90
N ALA A 57 15.51 14.82 33.26
CA ALA A 57 15.11 16.07 32.65
C ALA A 57 14.04 15.74 31.59
N PRO A 58 12.84 16.34 31.64
CA PRO A 58 11.84 16.09 30.61
C PRO A 58 12.40 16.64 29.30
N ILE A 59 12.71 15.76 28.35
CA ILE A 59 13.05 16.13 26.98
C ILE A 59 11.75 16.68 26.36
N GLN A 60 11.48 17.97 26.61
CA GLN A 60 10.45 18.74 25.92
C GLN A 60 11.08 19.34 24.66
N THR A 61 11.35 18.49 23.68
CA THR A 61 11.34 18.96 22.30
C THR A 61 10.17 18.25 21.66
N PRO A 62 9.01 18.92 21.43
CA PRO A 62 8.12 18.42 20.41
C PRO A 62 8.95 18.39 19.13
N THR A 63 9.32 17.20 18.67
CA THR A 63 9.76 17.01 17.30
C THR A 63 8.56 17.44 16.46
N GLU A 64 8.59 18.70 16.01
CA GLU A 64 7.60 19.25 15.10
C GLU A 64 7.66 18.36 13.86
N LEU A 65 6.68 17.47 13.71
CA LEU A 65 6.61 16.64 12.51
C LEU A 65 6.61 17.60 11.32
N PRO A 66 7.43 17.37 10.29
CA PRO A 66 7.41 18.21 9.10
C PRO A 66 5.97 18.29 8.60
N THR A 67 5.49 19.50 8.33
CA THR A 67 4.14 19.70 7.80
C THR A 67 4.00 18.89 6.51
N ALA A 68 3.10 17.91 6.52
CA ALA A 68 2.85 17.06 5.36
C ALA A 68 2.46 17.93 4.15
N ASP A 69 3.18 17.76 3.03
CA ASP A 69 2.81 18.47 1.80
C ASP A 69 1.57 17.80 1.21
N ARG A 70 0.45 18.53 1.23
CA ARG A 70 -0.85 18.07 0.71
C ARG A 70 -0.78 17.54 -0.72
N ASP A 71 0.13 18.05 -1.55
CA ASP A 71 0.27 17.56 -2.93
C ASP A 71 1.04 16.23 -2.99
N ILE A 72 1.95 15.98 -2.05
CA ILE A 72 2.62 14.67 -1.92
C ILE A 72 1.62 13.62 -1.43
N GLU A 73 0.81 13.96 -0.43
CA GLU A 73 -0.28 13.09 0.04
C GLU A 73 -1.28 12.79 -1.09
N THR A 74 -1.71 13.83 -1.82
CA THR A 74 -2.60 13.67 -2.98
C THR A 74 -1.97 12.79 -4.06
N ALA A 75 -0.66 12.91 -4.30
CA ALA A 75 0.02 12.04 -5.25
C ALA A 75 0.00 10.58 -4.81
N GLY A 76 0.25 10.30 -3.53
CA GLY A 76 0.14 8.97 -2.93
C GLY A 76 -1.26 8.37 -3.10
N ASP A 77 -2.31 9.12 -2.75
CA ASP A 77 -3.70 8.67 -2.92
C ASP A 77 -4.04 8.28 -4.35
N ARG A 78 -3.55 9.07 -5.32
CA ARG A 78 -3.78 8.82 -6.75
C ARG A 78 -2.99 7.60 -7.25
N ILE A 79 -1.78 7.38 -6.75
CA ILE A 79 -0.99 6.18 -7.02
C ILE A 79 -1.70 4.94 -6.46
N ALA A 80 -2.18 4.99 -5.22
CA ALA A 80 -2.95 3.91 -4.60
C ALA A 80 -4.23 3.61 -5.40
N ALA A 81 -4.94 4.64 -5.86
CA ALA A 81 -6.11 4.48 -6.73
C ALA A 81 -5.74 3.81 -8.07
N ALA A 82 -4.64 4.23 -8.71
CA ALA A 82 -4.15 3.60 -9.94
C ALA A 82 -3.85 2.11 -9.75
N VAL A 83 -3.24 1.70 -8.63
CA VAL A 83 -3.03 0.28 -8.30
C VAL A 83 -4.35 -0.47 -8.21
N ILE A 84 -5.37 0.10 -7.57
CA ILE A 84 -6.71 -0.51 -7.48
C ILE A 84 -7.33 -0.66 -8.88
N TYR A 85 -7.23 0.35 -9.73
CA TYR A 85 -7.74 0.30 -11.10
C TYR A 85 -7.03 -0.76 -11.95
N LEU A 86 -5.71 -0.88 -11.84
CA LEU A 86 -4.95 -1.92 -12.54
C LEU A 86 -5.35 -3.33 -12.07
N LYS A 87 -5.57 -3.54 -10.77
CA LYS A 87 -6.10 -4.81 -10.24
C LYS A 87 -7.48 -5.15 -10.81
N ARG A 88 -8.30 -4.13 -11.08
CA ARG A 88 -9.62 -4.26 -11.71
C ARG A 88 -9.57 -4.33 -13.25
N LYS A 89 -8.37 -4.35 -13.85
CA LYS A 89 -8.15 -4.31 -15.31
C LYS A 89 -8.73 -3.05 -15.98
N GLN A 90 -8.82 -1.96 -15.23
CA GLN A 90 -9.34 -0.67 -15.67
C GLN A 90 -8.17 0.24 -16.07
N ASN A 91 -7.63 0.04 -17.28
CA ASN A 91 -6.42 0.72 -17.74
C ASN A 91 -6.60 2.24 -17.91
N GLU A 92 -7.72 2.67 -18.51
CA GLU A 92 -8.03 4.10 -18.70
C GLU A 92 -8.17 4.86 -17.36
N PRO A 93 -8.98 4.38 -16.38
CA PRO A 93 -9.00 4.98 -15.05
C PRO A 93 -7.63 4.97 -14.34
N ALA A 94 -6.83 3.92 -14.53
CA ALA A 94 -5.48 3.87 -13.97
C ALA A 94 -4.57 4.95 -14.58
N LEU A 95 -4.61 5.14 -15.89
CA LEU A 95 -3.84 6.18 -16.57
C LEU A 95 -4.23 7.58 -16.12
N ASN A 96 -5.53 7.86 -16.01
CA ASN A 96 -6.02 9.15 -15.51
C ASN A 96 -5.58 9.39 -14.05
N ALA A 97 -5.64 8.37 -13.19
CA ALA A 97 -5.14 8.48 -11.83
C ALA A 97 -3.62 8.78 -11.79
N LEU A 98 -2.82 8.12 -12.64
CA LEU A 98 -1.37 8.40 -12.74
C LEU A 98 -1.07 9.80 -13.29
N GLU A 99 -1.89 10.31 -14.19
CA GLU A 99 -1.78 11.68 -14.70
C GLU A 99 -2.05 12.70 -13.58
N GLN A 100 -3.08 12.47 -12.77
CA GLN A 100 -3.37 13.30 -11.59
C GLN A 100 -2.26 13.22 -10.54
N ALA A 101 -1.67 12.03 -10.33
CA ALA A 101 -0.52 11.87 -9.45
C ALA A 101 0.68 12.68 -9.94
N SER A 102 1.00 12.62 -11.24
CA SER A 102 2.11 13.40 -11.83
C SER A 102 1.87 14.91 -11.74
N ALA A 103 0.63 15.37 -11.96
CA ALA A 103 0.29 16.77 -11.78
C ALA A 103 0.42 17.23 -10.32
N ALA A 104 0.10 16.36 -9.35
CA ALA A 104 0.27 16.65 -7.93
C ALA A 104 1.76 16.71 -7.54
N THR A 105 2.58 15.73 -7.94
CA THR A 105 4.03 15.76 -7.67
C THR A 105 4.74 16.94 -8.33
N GLN A 106 4.33 17.36 -9.53
CA GLN A 106 4.84 18.57 -10.18
C GLN A 106 4.51 19.85 -9.40
N ARG A 107 3.30 19.95 -8.86
CA ARG A 107 2.92 21.08 -8.00
C ARG A 107 3.69 21.07 -6.67
N ALA A 108 3.90 19.89 -6.07
CA ALA A 108 4.77 19.74 -4.91
C ALA A 108 6.22 20.19 -5.18
N LEU A 109 6.75 19.83 -6.36
CA LEU A 109 8.08 20.23 -6.83
C LEU A 109 8.20 21.75 -6.97
N ALA A 110 7.17 22.40 -7.54
CA ALA A 110 7.13 23.85 -7.71
C ALA A 110 7.05 24.60 -6.35
N ARG A 111 6.41 24.00 -5.34
CA ARG A 111 6.30 24.60 -3.99
C ARG A 111 7.56 24.41 -3.13
N ASN A 112 8.39 23.41 -3.41
CA ASN A 112 9.59 23.11 -2.62
C ASN A 112 10.88 23.20 -3.46
N PRO A 113 11.24 24.38 -4.00
CA PRO A 113 12.39 24.53 -4.90
C PRO A 113 13.75 24.24 -4.24
N ASP A 114 13.88 24.47 -2.93
CA ASP A 114 15.16 24.49 -2.19
C ASP A 114 15.45 23.20 -1.39
N LYS A 115 14.51 22.24 -1.35
CA LYS A 115 14.69 20.97 -0.63
C LYS A 115 15.35 19.93 -1.53
N GLY A 116 16.66 20.04 -1.74
CA GLY A 116 17.44 19.26 -2.72
C GLY A 116 17.12 17.76 -2.78
N VAL A 117 17.17 17.04 -1.65
CA VAL A 117 16.90 15.59 -1.59
C VAL A 117 15.44 15.27 -1.96
N ILE A 118 14.49 16.01 -1.40
CA ILE A 118 13.04 15.84 -1.68
C ILE A 118 12.74 16.16 -3.15
N ARG A 119 13.41 17.17 -3.71
CA ARG A 119 13.28 17.55 -5.11
C ARG A 119 13.77 16.45 -6.05
N GLU A 120 14.94 15.89 -5.79
CA GLU A 120 15.49 14.77 -6.56
C GLU A 120 14.58 13.54 -6.50
N GLN A 121 14.05 13.22 -5.31
CA GLN A 121 13.10 12.14 -5.14
C GLN A 121 11.79 12.39 -5.87
N LEU A 122 11.19 13.59 -5.78
CA LEU A 122 9.97 13.95 -6.51
C LEU A 122 10.16 13.92 -8.03
N GLN A 123 11.35 14.32 -8.52
CA GLN A 123 11.69 14.20 -9.94
C GLN A 123 11.82 12.74 -10.36
N ALA A 124 12.49 11.92 -9.56
CA ALA A 124 12.61 10.49 -9.81
C ALA A 124 11.24 9.79 -9.80
N THR A 125 10.36 10.13 -8.86
CA THR A 125 8.98 9.66 -8.82
C THR A 125 8.24 10.02 -10.10
N ASN A 126 8.35 11.26 -10.60
CA ASN A 126 7.71 11.67 -11.85
C ASN A 126 8.19 10.86 -13.07
N GLN A 127 9.50 10.62 -13.19
CA GLN A 127 10.06 9.80 -14.26
C GLN A 127 9.59 8.35 -14.18
N GLN A 128 9.51 7.80 -12.97
CA GLN A 128 9.00 6.44 -12.76
C GLN A 128 7.50 6.35 -13.08
N LEU A 129 6.69 7.35 -12.73
CA LEU A 129 5.27 7.41 -13.11
C LEU A 129 5.09 7.44 -14.64
N GLU A 130 5.94 8.15 -15.38
CA GLU A 130 5.91 8.14 -16.85
C GLU A 130 6.23 6.74 -17.39
N THR A 131 7.26 6.09 -16.84
CA THR A 131 7.63 4.72 -17.21
C THR A 131 6.46 3.75 -16.96
N VAL A 132 5.76 3.88 -15.83
CA VAL A 132 4.57 3.07 -15.52
C VAL A 132 3.45 3.34 -16.52
N LYS A 133 3.17 4.60 -16.87
CA LYS A 133 2.16 4.94 -17.88
C LYS A 133 2.48 4.29 -19.23
N ASP A 134 3.74 4.30 -19.66
CA ASP A 134 4.16 3.65 -20.91
C ASP A 134 4.07 2.12 -20.85
N LEU A 135 4.36 1.51 -19.70
CA LEU A 135 4.13 0.08 -19.48
C LEU A 135 2.63 -0.28 -19.56
N ILE A 136 1.75 0.58 -19.06
CA ILE A 136 0.29 0.39 -19.18
C ILE A 136 -0.15 0.51 -20.64
N ARG A 137 0.30 1.57 -21.34
CA ARG A 137 -0.01 1.81 -22.76
C ARG A 137 0.46 0.67 -23.67
N SER A 138 1.62 0.09 -23.36
CA SER A 138 2.18 -1.07 -24.08
C SER A 138 1.56 -2.42 -23.68
N GLY A 139 0.55 -2.42 -22.80
CA GLY A 139 -0.16 -3.62 -22.37
C GLY A 139 0.60 -4.50 -21.37
N ARG A 140 1.75 -4.04 -20.85
CA ARG A 140 2.59 -4.74 -19.87
C ARG A 140 2.08 -4.51 -18.44
N ILE A 141 0.80 -4.81 -18.20
CA ILE A 141 0.07 -4.46 -16.96
C ILE A 141 0.70 -5.08 -15.71
N GLY A 142 1.19 -6.33 -15.80
CA GLY A 142 1.85 -7.00 -14.68
C GLY A 142 3.13 -6.28 -14.24
N THR A 143 3.98 -5.91 -15.20
CA THR A 143 5.21 -5.14 -14.96
C THR A 143 4.89 -3.73 -14.46
N ALA A 144 3.88 -3.08 -15.03
CA ALA A 144 3.41 -1.76 -14.58
C ALA A 144 2.97 -1.78 -13.11
N THR A 145 2.26 -2.82 -12.69
CA THR A 145 1.76 -2.94 -11.31
C THR A 145 2.91 -3.12 -10.30
N ILE A 146 3.93 -3.91 -10.66
CA ILE A 146 5.12 -4.11 -9.81
C ILE A 146 5.90 -2.79 -9.70
N ALA A 147 6.16 -2.14 -10.84
CA ALA A 147 6.87 -0.86 -10.86
C ALA A 147 6.10 0.20 -10.07
N LEU A 148 4.77 0.29 -10.22
CA LEU A 148 3.97 1.28 -9.50
C LEU A 148 4.01 1.09 -7.98
N LYS A 149 4.04 -0.16 -7.50
CA LYS A 149 4.19 -0.46 -6.07
C LYS A 149 5.55 0.00 -5.52
N GLU A 150 6.61 -0.10 -6.33
CA GLU A 150 7.93 0.41 -5.96
C GLU A 150 7.94 1.95 -5.87
N VAL A 151 7.23 2.62 -6.79
CA VAL A 151 7.05 4.08 -6.76
C VAL A 151 6.33 4.53 -5.49
N ASP A 152 5.25 3.84 -5.13
CA ASP A 152 4.44 4.11 -3.93
C ASP A 152 5.29 4.06 -2.65
N GLN A 153 6.06 2.97 -2.48
CA GLN A 153 6.97 2.81 -1.34
C GLN A 153 8.06 3.88 -1.29
N LYS A 154 8.61 4.27 -2.44
CA LYS A 154 9.61 5.33 -2.52
C LYS A 154 9.03 6.69 -2.16
N LEU A 155 7.78 6.97 -2.56
CA LEU A 155 7.11 8.23 -2.25
C LEU A 155 6.75 8.32 -0.76
N GLU A 156 6.31 7.23 -0.14
CA GLU A 156 6.03 7.17 1.30
C GLU A 156 7.28 7.50 2.13
N ALA A 157 8.47 7.08 1.69
CA ALA A 157 9.74 7.41 2.33
C ALA A 157 10.15 8.90 2.21
N VAL A 158 9.49 9.69 1.35
CA VAL A 158 9.71 11.15 1.21
C VAL A 158 8.73 11.95 2.07
N SER A 159 7.63 11.31 2.49
CA SER A 159 6.57 11.92 3.30
C SER A 159 6.94 12.06 4.79
N TYR A 160 8.01 11.41 5.25
CA TYR A 160 8.47 11.36 6.64
C TYR A 160 9.90 11.89 6.76
#